data_AF-A0AAE9MNX7-F1
#
_entry.id   AF-A0AAE9MNX7-F1
#
_cell.length_a   1.000
_cell.length_b   1.000
_cell.length_c   1.000
_cell.angle_alpha   90.00
_cell.angle_beta   90.00
_cell.angle_gamma   90.00
#
_symmetry.space_group_name_H-M   'P 1'
#
loop_
_entity.id
_entity.type
_entity.pdbx_description
1 polymer ?
#
loop_
_entity_poly.entity_id
_entity_poly.type
_entity_poly.pdbx_seq_one_letter_code
_entity_poly.pdbx_strand_id
1 'polypeptide(L)'
;MNKEILITNYNPNKLKEARELAGLTYEYFENDDAVDVEKLEMYENNDPVTPIDIFLIAYLFVLYQEKAWEKGTEFKLSLTKDILNSHPNGIKYQEFIANHENYKGLPLKRKKDGTIKWVATIKTKDGQERVEFWEQKRQELGIEANHVLDPGFRQKVAFANHPTKIHICLFSGSELYIDYRYPSPNRIDLLNKVYDQDLKYYDLDIYEIANLLFDVDGCKSFADVFKINKEFNNIDELLEVLKVDYVDAEYSPFVSPGVMSNSPDRFDGYHSYNNDVRAITDTGRYKDNLKRYTQDRRVYEMWSGGNWKMADRLYATFVKNGVSPDHIGPMSLGFAHRPKFQPMTANENSAKGNRMTYSDVQLLLNDEKNGDEVITWHSKYIWDKLKDKVKNDTDALKLSGLMRKNLHHVLIVFSMINERGHSEFLEQFLNPDYSYFDYEFTGFNPETGEFDEVTPIKKEGQNQINNAERYVRIAFESLEKYTVAENRNTKIWESEEITDKVNQVLDLLDAGNNDEALTMLHQIFRDLSEIAEGNW
;
A
#
# COMPACT_ATOMS: atom_id res chain seq x y z
N MET A 1 9.84 -18.94 5.38
CA MET A 1 8.45 -19.47 5.49
C MET A 1 7.81 -18.96 6.77
N ASN A 2 6.50 -18.71 6.79
CA ASN A 2 5.81 -18.29 8.02
C ASN A 2 5.65 -19.50 8.96
N LYS A 3 5.60 -19.24 10.27
CA LYS A 3 5.18 -20.24 11.25
C LYS A 3 3.67 -20.43 11.21
N GLU A 4 3.20 -21.62 11.57
CA GLU A 4 1.78 -21.88 11.77
C GLU A 4 1.29 -21.08 12.99
N ILE A 5 0.15 -20.39 12.85
CA ILE A 5 -0.44 -19.61 13.95
C ILE A 5 -1.90 -19.99 14.09
N LEU A 6 -2.16 -20.97 14.95
CA LEU A 6 -3.50 -21.48 15.22
C LEU A 6 -4.31 -20.50 16.07
N ILE A 7 -5.49 -20.13 15.59
CA ILE A 7 -6.41 -19.24 16.29
C ILE A 7 -7.81 -19.85 16.42
N THR A 8 -8.54 -19.43 17.45
CA THR A 8 -9.95 -19.81 17.70
C THR A 8 -10.89 -18.60 17.76
N ASN A 9 -10.33 -17.38 17.73
CA ASN A 9 -11.05 -16.10 17.74
C ASN A 9 -11.46 -15.67 16.32
N TYR A 10 -12.11 -16.56 15.57
CA TYR A 10 -12.76 -16.20 14.31
C TYR A 10 -14.25 -16.52 14.38
N ASN A 11 -15.02 -16.09 13.37
CA ASN A 11 -16.44 -16.31 13.27
C ASN A 11 -16.75 -17.37 12.18
N PRO A 12 -17.02 -18.64 12.57
CA PRO A 12 -17.34 -19.71 11.63
C PRO A 12 -18.50 -19.38 10.69
N ASN A 13 -19.55 -18.74 11.22
CA ASN A 13 -20.72 -18.38 10.43
C ASN A 13 -20.39 -17.34 9.36
N LYS A 14 -19.52 -16.37 9.66
CA LYS A 14 -19.08 -15.37 8.68
C LYS A 14 -18.09 -15.94 7.66
N LEU A 15 -17.28 -16.91 8.05
CA LEU A 15 -16.43 -17.65 7.12
C LEU A 15 -17.28 -18.47 6.13
N LYS A 16 -18.30 -19.17 6.64
CA LYS A 16 -19.29 -19.89 5.83
C LYS A 16 -20.08 -18.97 4.91
N GLU A 17 -20.59 -17.85 5.43
CA GLU A 17 -21.30 -16.83 4.63
C GLU A 17 -20.42 -16.33 3.48
N ALA A 18 -19.11 -16.10 3.72
CA ALA A 18 -18.17 -15.71 2.68
C ALA A 18 -18.06 -16.78 1.57
N ARG A 19 -17.96 -18.07 1.94
CA ARG A 19 -17.91 -19.18 0.98
C ARG A 19 -19.20 -19.29 0.16
N GLU A 20 -20.34 -19.13 0.81
CA GLU A 20 -21.66 -19.19 0.18
C GLU A 20 -21.89 -18.02 -0.78
N LEU A 21 -21.45 -16.80 -0.41
CA LEU A 21 -21.44 -15.64 -1.32
C LEU A 21 -20.56 -15.86 -2.55
N ALA A 22 -19.46 -16.60 -2.40
CA ALA A 22 -18.62 -17.03 -3.51
C ALA A 22 -19.28 -18.13 -4.36
N GLY A 23 -20.41 -18.69 -3.92
CA GLY A 23 -21.11 -19.82 -4.52
C GLY A 23 -20.23 -21.05 -4.63
N LEU A 24 -19.34 -21.28 -3.64
CA LEU A 24 -18.47 -22.44 -3.58
C LEU A 24 -19.08 -23.51 -2.67
N THR A 25 -19.11 -24.75 -3.15
CA THR A 25 -19.46 -25.93 -2.34
C THR A 25 -18.19 -26.56 -1.79
N TYR A 26 -18.32 -27.49 -0.84
CA TYR A 26 -17.18 -28.28 -0.35
C TYR A 26 -16.53 -29.11 -1.48
N GLU A 27 -17.31 -29.58 -2.45
CA GLU A 27 -16.84 -30.31 -3.63
C GLU A 27 -15.80 -29.52 -4.45
N TYR A 28 -15.86 -28.17 -4.43
CA TYR A 28 -14.87 -27.33 -5.11
C TYR A 28 -13.44 -27.59 -4.60
N PHE A 29 -13.30 -27.98 -3.33
CA PHE A 29 -12.03 -28.15 -2.65
C PHE A 29 -11.50 -29.60 -2.69
N GLU A 30 -12.24 -30.56 -3.25
CA GLU A 30 -11.81 -31.97 -3.30
C GLU A 30 -10.49 -32.19 -4.05
N ASN A 31 -10.13 -31.26 -4.94
CA ASN A 31 -8.88 -31.29 -5.72
C ASN A 31 -7.92 -30.14 -5.37
N ASP A 32 -8.17 -29.39 -4.28
CA ASP A 32 -7.27 -28.32 -3.82
C ASP A 32 -6.30 -28.88 -2.78
N ASP A 33 -5.03 -29.02 -3.16
CA ASP A 33 -3.96 -29.53 -2.28
C ASP A 33 -3.74 -28.66 -1.02
N ALA A 34 -4.23 -27.42 -1.00
CA ALA A 34 -4.09 -26.49 0.13
C ALA A 34 -5.27 -26.55 1.12
N VAL A 35 -6.38 -27.21 0.78
CA VAL A 35 -7.59 -27.23 1.60
C VAL A 35 -8.08 -28.65 1.85
N ASP A 36 -8.06 -29.06 3.11
CA ASP A 36 -8.67 -30.31 3.57
C ASP A 36 -10.18 -30.08 3.76
N VAL A 37 -10.98 -30.75 2.93
CA VAL A 37 -12.45 -30.57 2.89
C VAL A 37 -13.12 -30.94 4.21
N GLU A 38 -12.65 -32.02 4.85
CA GLU A 38 -13.19 -32.45 6.15
C GLU A 38 -12.90 -31.40 7.22
N LYS A 39 -11.69 -30.81 7.20
CA LYS A 39 -11.35 -29.71 8.11
C LYS A 39 -12.11 -28.43 7.79
N LEU A 40 -12.36 -28.11 6.52
CA LEU A 40 -13.11 -26.92 6.14
C LEU A 40 -14.53 -26.95 6.71
N GLU A 41 -15.21 -28.10 6.62
CA GLU A 41 -16.53 -28.27 7.23
C GLU A 41 -16.48 -28.08 8.75
N MET A 42 -15.45 -28.62 9.41
CA MET A 42 -15.22 -28.42 10.84
C MET A 42 -15.00 -26.94 11.19
N TYR A 43 -14.23 -26.20 10.40
CA TYR A 43 -13.94 -24.79 10.65
C TYR A 43 -15.18 -23.91 10.57
N GLU A 44 -16.17 -24.29 9.76
CA GLU A 44 -17.38 -23.51 9.51
C GLU A 44 -18.56 -23.87 10.42
N ASN A 45 -18.58 -25.09 11.00
CA ASN A 45 -19.77 -25.60 11.70
C ASN A 45 -19.53 -26.04 13.15
N ASN A 46 -18.29 -26.23 13.60
CA ASN A 46 -18.04 -26.76 14.95
C ASN A 46 -18.27 -25.71 16.06
N ASP A 47 -18.86 -26.17 17.16
CA ASP A 47 -18.95 -25.49 18.45
C ASP A 47 -18.53 -26.50 19.56
N PRO A 48 -17.39 -26.29 20.27
CA PRO A 48 -16.51 -25.13 20.22
C PRO A 48 -15.75 -24.99 18.88
N VAL A 49 -15.40 -23.75 18.58
CA VAL A 49 -14.67 -23.36 17.36
C VAL A 49 -13.37 -24.17 17.22
N THR A 50 -13.16 -24.75 16.04
CA THR A 50 -11.96 -25.55 15.75
C THR A 50 -10.76 -24.62 15.47
N PRO A 51 -9.58 -24.86 16.07
CA PRO A 51 -8.40 -24.07 15.76
C PRO A 51 -8.01 -24.15 14.28
N ILE A 52 -7.71 -23.01 13.68
CA ILE A 52 -7.32 -22.89 12.28
C ILE A 52 -6.11 -21.97 12.15
N ASP A 53 -5.20 -22.26 11.22
CA ASP A 53 -4.09 -21.35 10.91
C ASP A 53 -4.64 -20.04 10.35
N ILE A 54 -4.23 -18.92 10.92
CA ILE A 54 -4.65 -17.58 10.50
C ILE A 54 -4.30 -17.32 9.03
N PHE A 55 -3.23 -17.91 8.50
CA PHE A 55 -2.88 -17.81 7.08
C PHE A 55 -3.86 -18.59 6.18
N LEU A 56 -4.38 -19.72 6.64
CA LEU A 56 -5.42 -20.48 5.94
C LEU A 56 -6.74 -19.70 5.91
N ILE A 57 -7.15 -19.06 7.01
CA ILE A 57 -8.33 -18.17 7.00
C ILE A 57 -8.15 -17.07 5.95
N ALA A 58 -6.99 -16.42 5.93
CA ALA A 58 -6.72 -15.34 4.99
C ALA A 58 -6.75 -15.82 3.54
N TYR A 59 -6.18 -17.01 3.26
CA TYR A 59 -6.26 -17.66 1.95
C TYR A 59 -7.71 -17.90 1.53
N LEU A 60 -8.51 -18.54 2.39
CA LEU A 60 -9.92 -18.83 2.12
C LEU A 60 -10.69 -17.53 1.87
N PHE A 61 -10.48 -16.49 2.68
CA PHE A 61 -11.15 -15.20 2.50
C PHE A 61 -10.85 -14.56 1.14
N VAL A 62 -9.58 -14.53 0.72
CA VAL A 62 -9.18 -13.97 -0.58
C VAL A 62 -9.78 -14.79 -1.71
N LEU A 63 -9.72 -16.12 -1.63
CA LEU A 63 -10.32 -17.01 -2.62
C LEU A 63 -11.84 -16.78 -2.75
N TYR A 64 -12.54 -16.66 -1.62
CA TYR A 64 -13.99 -16.42 -1.60
C TYR A 64 -14.33 -15.05 -2.20
N GLN A 65 -13.55 -14.03 -1.85
CA GLN A 65 -13.71 -12.69 -2.41
C GLN A 65 -13.53 -12.68 -3.92
N GLU A 66 -12.45 -13.29 -4.43
CA GLU A 66 -12.17 -13.37 -5.86
C GLU A 66 -13.28 -14.12 -6.60
N LYS A 67 -13.74 -15.25 -6.07
CA LYS A 67 -14.80 -16.06 -6.68
C LYS A 67 -16.17 -15.39 -6.66
N ALA A 68 -16.47 -14.62 -5.62
CA ALA A 68 -17.68 -13.80 -5.59
C ALA A 68 -17.64 -12.72 -6.67
N TRP A 69 -16.50 -12.02 -6.83
CA TRP A 69 -16.33 -11.00 -7.86
C TRP A 69 -16.38 -11.57 -9.28
N GLU A 70 -15.78 -12.72 -9.54
CA GLU A 70 -15.89 -13.41 -10.84
C GLU A 70 -17.34 -13.72 -11.24
N LYS A 71 -18.22 -13.91 -10.25
CA LYS A 71 -19.66 -14.16 -10.45
C LYS A 71 -20.50 -12.89 -10.48
N GLY A 72 -19.89 -11.70 -10.38
CA GLY A 72 -20.61 -10.43 -10.24
C GLY A 72 -21.39 -10.31 -8.92
N THR A 73 -21.04 -11.10 -7.91
CA THR A 73 -21.66 -11.05 -6.59
C THR A 73 -20.96 -10.02 -5.71
N GLU A 74 -21.75 -9.16 -5.07
CA GLU A 74 -21.22 -8.15 -4.17
C GLU A 74 -20.63 -8.79 -2.90
N PHE A 75 -19.33 -8.60 -2.66
CA PHE A 75 -18.62 -9.16 -1.51
C PHE A 75 -18.27 -8.07 -0.49
N LYS A 76 -19.17 -7.85 0.49
CA LYS A 76 -19.07 -6.78 1.51
C LYS A 76 -18.42 -7.18 2.84
N LEU A 77 -17.88 -8.39 2.94
CA LEU A 77 -17.25 -8.89 4.16
C LEU A 77 -15.80 -8.37 4.31
N SER A 78 -15.36 -8.21 5.54
CA SER A 78 -14.01 -7.81 5.92
C SER A 78 -13.36 -8.85 6.81
N LEU A 79 -12.18 -9.33 6.41
CA LEU A 79 -11.41 -10.31 7.19
C LEU A 79 -11.20 -9.86 8.64
N THR A 80 -10.85 -8.59 8.88
CA THR A 80 -10.47 -8.09 10.21
C THR A 80 -11.63 -7.48 11.01
N LYS A 81 -12.84 -7.41 10.46
CA LYS A 81 -14.03 -6.89 11.16
C LYS A 81 -15.14 -7.93 11.31
N ASP A 82 -15.31 -8.80 10.32
CA ASP A 82 -16.42 -9.75 10.27
C ASP A 82 -15.98 -11.18 10.59
N ILE A 83 -14.78 -11.58 10.12
CA ILE A 83 -14.29 -12.96 10.28
C ILE A 83 -13.37 -13.08 11.49
N LEU A 84 -12.31 -12.30 11.57
CA LEU A 84 -11.37 -12.31 12.70
C LEU A 84 -11.89 -11.42 13.82
N ASN A 85 -12.04 -12.01 15.01
CA ASN A 85 -12.31 -11.30 16.25
C ASN A 85 -11.00 -10.95 16.95
N SER A 86 -11.04 -10.04 17.92
CA SER A 86 -9.88 -9.76 18.77
C SER A 86 -9.52 -10.98 19.62
N HIS A 87 -8.26 -11.40 19.60
CA HIS A 87 -7.73 -12.47 20.43
C HIS A 87 -7.77 -12.09 21.91
N PRO A 88 -8.15 -12.99 22.84
CA PRO A 88 -8.22 -12.70 24.27
C PRO A 88 -6.92 -12.12 24.85
N ASN A 89 -5.76 -12.64 24.44
CA ASN A 89 -4.46 -12.09 24.87
C ASN A 89 -4.24 -10.66 24.38
N GLY A 90 -4.66 -10.33 23.16
CA GLY A 90 -4.59 -8.96 22.63
C GLY A 90 -5.48 -8.01 23.42
N ILE A 91 -6.70 -8.43 23.79
CA ILE A 91 -7.60 -7.64 24.64
C ILE A 91 -6.98 -7.43 26.04
N LYS A 92 -6.45 -8.49 26.66
CA LYS A 92 -5.77 -8.41 27.96
C LYS A 92 -4.58 -7.46 27.91
N TYR A 93 -3.79 -7.51 26.84
CA TYR A 93 -2.67 -6.60 26.60
C TYR A 93 -3.14 -5.14 26.50
N GLN A 94 -4.21 -4.87 25.76
CA GLN A 94 -4.74 -3.51 25.65
C GLN A 94 -5.18 -2.95 27.01
N GLU A 95 -5.87 -3.76 27.81
CA GLU A 95 -6.25 -3.38 29.17
C GLU A 95 -5.04 -3.21 30.10
N PHE A 96 -4.04 -4.08 30.00
CA PHE A 96 -2.80 -3.96 30.76
C PHE A 96 -2.09 -2.63 30.46
N ILE A 97 -1.88 -2.31 29.19
CA ILE A 97 -1.25 -1.06 28.76
C ILE A 97 -2.05 0.16 29.22
N ALA A 98 -3.37 0.15 29.03
CA ALA A 98 -4.22 1.28 29.38
C ALA A 98 -4.24 1.60 30.89
N ASN A 99 -3.98 0.60 31.73
CA ASN A 99 -3.92 0.74 33.18
C ASN A 99 -2.49 0.87 33.73
N HIS A 100 -1.46 0.82 32.88
CA HIS A 100 -0.07 0.90 33.31
C HIS A 100 0.34 2.36 33.59
N GLU A 101 1.15 2.59 34.63
CA GLU A 101 1.56 3.94 35.08
C GLU A 101 2.24 4.75 33.96
N ASN A 102 3.03 4.09 33.10
CA ASN A 102 3.66 4.71 31.91
C ASN A 102 2.68 5.39 30.94
N TYR A 103 1.39 5.06 30.98
CA TYR A 103 0.34 5.65 30.12
C TYR A 103 -0.63 6.54 30.90
N LYS A 104 -0.34 6.83 32.17
CA LYS A 104 -1.16 7.71 32.99
C LYS A 104 -1.25 9.11 32.38
N GLY A 105 -2.47 9.59 32.21
CA GLY A 105 -2.77 10.89 31.60
C GLY A 105 -3.00 10.83 30.08
N LEU A 106 -2.74 9.70 29.42
CA LEU A 106 -3.09 9.52 28.00
C LEU A 106 -4.62 9.38 27.84
N PRO A 107 -5.28 10.17 26.97
CA PRO A 107 -6.71 10.05 26.72
C PRO A 107 -7.16 8.64 26.34
N LEU A 108 -8.00 8.06 27.19
CA LEU A 108 -8.59 6.74 27.02
C LEU A 108 -10.10 6.87 26.80
N LYS A 109 -10.59 6.31 25.69
CA LYS A 109 -12.02 6.17 25.40
C LYS A 109 -12.37 4.70 25.21
N ARG A 110 -13.61 4.33 25.54
CA ARG A 110 -14.17 3.00 25.28
C ARG A 110 -15.23 3.07 24.20
N LYS A 111 -15.38 1.97 23.45
CA LYS A 111 -16.46 1.77 22.48
C LYS A 111 -17.73 1.33 23.21
N LYS A 112 -18.83 1.21 22.47
CA LYS A 112 -20.14 0.77 23.01
C LYS A 112 -20.10 -0.63 23.63
N ASP A 113 -19.25 -1.51 23.11
CA ASP A 113 -19.04 -2.88 23.59
C ASP A 113 -18.11 -2.95 24.82
N GLY A 114 -17.67 -1.81 25.35
CA GLY A 114 -16.76 -1.73 26.50
C GLY A 114 -15.27 -1.84 26.15
N THR A 115 -14.91 -2.25 24.93
CA THR A 115 -13.51 -2.37 24.50
C THR A 115 -12.85 -1.00 24.34
N ILE A 116 -11.52 -0.96 24.46
CA ILE A 116 -10.75 0.29 24.33
C ILE A 116 -10.78 0.79 22.88
N LYS A 117 -10.99 2.11 22.71
CA LYS A 117 -10.76 2.80 21.45
C LYS A 117 -9.25 2.98 21.25
N TRP A 118 -8.62 1.93 20.73
CA TRP A 118 -7.16 1.86 20.56
C TRP A 118 -6.59 2.91 19.58
N VAL A 119 -7.41 3.32 18.61
CA VAL A 119 -7.00 4.18 17.48
C VAL A 119 -7.61 5.58 17.60
N ALA A 120 -6.78 6.61 17.45
CA ALA A 120 -7.21 8.00 17.25
C ALA A 120 -6.27 8.68 16.26
N THR A 121 -6.76 8.99 15.06
CA THR A 121 -5.95 9.66 14.02
C THR A 121 -5.50 11.04 14.49
N ILE A 122 -4.25 11.39 14.22
CA ILE A 122 -3.60 12.66 14.63
C ILE A 122 -4.41 13.94 14.34
N LYS A 123 -5.29 13.94 13.33
CA LYS A 123 -6.14 15.09 12.95
C LYS A 123 -7.34 15.33 13.87
N THR A 124 -7.69 14.34 14.70
CA THR A 124 -8.83 14.44 15.62
C THR A 124 -8.37 15.08 16.92
N LYS A 125 -9.31 15.67 17.68
CA LYS A 125 -9.03 16.20 19.03
C LYS A 125 -8.32 15.16 19.90
N ASP A 126 -8.82 13.93 19.93
CA ASP A 126 -8.21 12.81 20.66
C ASP A 126 -6.77 12.56 20.19
N GLY A 127 -6.50 12.64 18.88
CA GLY A 127 -5.17 12.46 18.32
C GLY A 127 -4.20 13.59 18.73
N GLN A 128 -4.67 14.83 18.80
CA GLN A 128 -3.88 15.98 19.24
C GLN A 128 -3.51 15.87 20.72
N GLU A 129 -4.46 15.49 21.58
CA GLU A 129 -4.19 15.23 23.01
C GLU A 129 -3.18 14.09 23.21
N ARG A 130 -3.18 13.07 22.34
CA ARG A 130 -2.14 12.02 22.33
C ARG A 130 -0.78 12.57 21.95
N VAL A 131 -0.70 13.47 20.97
CA VAL A 131 0.57 14.13 20.59
C VAL A 131 1.17 14.86 21.78
N GLU A 132 0.36 15.62 22.53
CA GLU A 132 0.81 16.34 23.72
C GLU A 132 1.35 15.39 24.80
N PHE A 133 0.65 14.29 25.06
CA PHE A 133 1.14 13.25 25.97
C PHE A 133 2.51 12.69 25.52
N TRP A 134 2.64 12.34 24.24
CA TRP A 134 3.89 11.78 23.72
C TRP A 134 5.04 12.80 23.76
N GLU A 135 4.75 14.09 23.56
CA GLU A 135 5.73 15.16 23.72
C GLU A 135 6.16 15.32 25.19
N GLN A 136 5.24 15.23 26.14
CA GLN A 136 5.59 15.22 27.57
C GLN A 136 6.44 14.00 27.93
N LYS A 137 6.09 12.80 27.43
CA LYS A 137 6.92 11.60 27.65
C LYS A 137 8.31 11.73 27.07
N ARG A 138 8.45 12.32 25.87
CA ARG A 138 9.77 12.60 25.28
C ARG A 138 10.65 13.41 26.24
N GLN A 139 10.10 14.48 26.81
CA GLN A 139 10.82 15.36 27.74
C GLN A 139 11.18 14.63 29.04
N GLU A 140 10.24 13.88 29.62
CA GLU A 140 10.48 13.09 30.84
C GLU A 140 11.53 11.99 30.67
N LEU A 141 11.58 11.36 29.49
CA LEU A 141 12.54 10.32 29.15
C LEU A 141 13.90 10.89 28.72
N GLY A 142 14.07 12.21 28.68
CA GLY A 142 15.32 12.86 28.28
C GLY A 142 15.72 12.62 26.83
N ILE A 143 14.76 12.37 25.93
CA ILE A 143 15.02 12.12 24.52
C ILE A 143 15.17 13.46 23.79
N GLU A 144 16.40 13.80 23.39
CA GLU A 144 16.73 15.07 22.72
C GLU A 144 16.15 15.14 21.29
N ALA A 145 15.13 15.98 21.10
CA ALA A 145 14.52 16.33 19.81
C ALA A 145 13.88 17.72 19.92
N ASN A 146 13.54 18.35 18.79
CA ASN A 146 12.76 19.60 18.84
C ASN A 146 11.30 19.31 19.20
N HIS A 147 10.76 18.22 18.66
CA HIS A 147 9.40 17.78 18.92
C HIS A 147 9.27 16.27 18.75
N VAL A 148 8.35 15.61 19.46
CA VAL A 148 8.11 14.16 19.32
C VAL A 148 7.73 13.74 17.91
N LEU A 149 7.16 14.67 17.13
CA LEU A 149 6.74 14.40 15.76
C LEU A 149 7.89 14.42 14.74
N ASP A 150 9.09 14.82 15.16
CA ASP A 150 10.29 14.77 14.33
C ASP A 150 10.59 13.33 13.87
N PRO A 151 11.17 13.13 12.67
CA PRO A 151 11.44 11.80 12.13
C PRO A 151 12.23 10.91 13.09
N GLY A 152 11.76 9.68 13.29
CA GLY A 152 12.40 8.68 14.16
C GLY A 152 12.14 8.83 15.66
N PHE A 153 11.73 10.00 16.14
CA PHE A 153 11.57 10.22 17.60
C PHE A 153 10.31 9.58 18.18
N ARG A 154 9.21 9.53 17.42
CA ARG A 154 7.96 8.87 17.89
C ARG A 154 8.19 7.42 18.28
N GLN A 155 8.97 6.70 17.47
CA GLN A 155 9.32 5.30 17.73
C GLN A 155 10.21 5.18 18.96
N LYS A 156 11.24 6.03 19.10
CA LYS A 156 12.13 6.03 20.27
C LYS A 156 11.37 6.28 21.57
N VAL A 157 10.45 7.26 21.57
CA VAL A 157 9.62 7.57 22.75
C VAL A 157 8.66 6.42 23.05
N ALA A 158 7.97 5.86 22.05
CA ALA A 158 7.08 4.72 22.23
C ALA A 158 7.85 3.49 22.76
N PHE A 159 9.04 3.22 22.21
CA PHE A 159 9.94 2.17 22.67
C PHE A 159 10.31 2.37 24.13
N ALA A 160 10.85 3.53 24.49
CA ALA A 160 11.28 3.85 25.84
C ALA A 160 10.12 3.82 26.85
N ASN A 161 8.93 4.30 26.47
CA ASN A 161 7.74 4.30 27.32
C ASN A 161 7.10 2.91 27.50
N HIS A 162 7.30 1.97 26.56
CA HIS A 162 6.64 0.67 26.62
C HIS A 162 7.12 -0.15 27.85
N PRO A 163 6.23 -0.71 28.68
CA PRO A 163 6.59 -1.30 29.97
C PRO A 163 7.42 -2.59 29.86
N THR A 164 7.08 -3.47 28.92
CA THR A 164 7.67 -4.82 28.80
C THR A 164 8.60 -4.99 27.60
N LYS A 165 8.64 -3.98 26.72
CA LYS A 165 9.18 -4.08 25.35
C LYS A 165 8.63 -5.24 24.50
N ILE A 166 7.48 -5.80 24.86
CA ILE A 166 6.81 -6.92 24.16
C ILE A 166 5.40 -6.49 23.78
N HIS A 167 5.05 -6.58 22.50
CA HIS A 167 3.72 -6.30 21.99
C HIS A 167 2.95 -7.60 21.75
N ILE A 168 1.65 -7.60 22.07
CA ILE A 168 0.75 -8.74 21.83
C ILE A 168 -0.21 -8.41 20.68
N CYS A 169 -0.16 -9.22 19.62
CA CYS A 169 -1.00 -9.04 18.44
C CYS A 169 -2.50 -9.15 18.79
N LEU A 170 -3.29 -8.21 18.29
CA LEU A 170 -4.74 -8.20 18.49
C LEU A 170 -5.45 -9.38 17.83
N PHE A 171 -4.91 -9.95 16.75
CA PHE A 171 -5.59 -10.99 15.97
C PHE A 171 -5.03 -12.39 16.21
N SER A 172 -3.71 -12.55 16.31
CA SER A 172 -3.08 -13.85 16.60
C SER A 172 -2.84 -14.09 18.08
N GLY A 173 -2.78 -13.05 18.90
CA GLY A 173 -2.31 -13.17 20.28
C GLY A 173 -0.82 -13.48 20.43
N SER A 174 -0.05 -13.48 19.33
CA SER A 174 1.39 -13.70 19.37
C SER A 174 2.10 -12.56 20.09
N GLU A 175 3.13 -12.91 20.85
CA GLU A 175 3.99 -11.96 21.55
C GLU A 175 5.25 -11.75 20.73
N LEU A 176 5.62 -10.50 20.47
CA LEU A 176 6.91 -10.18 19.84
C LEU A 176 7.54 -8.95 20.49
N TYR A 177 8.86 -9.00 20.64
CA TYR A 177 9.66 -7.83 20.98
C TYR A 177 9.51 -6.67 19.99
N ILE A 178 9.56 -5.46 20.51
CA ILE A 178 9.35 -4.22 19.75
C ILE A 178 10.66 -3.57 19.27
N ASP A 179 11.83 -4.06 19.70
CA ASP A 179 13.16 -3.67 19.20
C ASP A 179 13.59 -4.50 17.97
N TYR A 180 14.67 -4.08 17.32
CA TYR A 180 15.16 -4.63 16.06
C TYR A 180 15.94 -5.94 16.24
N ARG A 181 15.29 -6.99 16.76
CA ARG A 181 15.98 -8.27 17.02
C ARG A 181 15.60 -9.42 16.10
N TYR A 182 14.59 -9.28 15.24
CA TYR A 182 14.17 -10.37 14.36
C TYR A 182 14.92 -10.31 13.03
N PRO A 183 15.64 -11.37 12.63
CA PRO A 183 16.31 -11.38 11.33
C PRO A 183 15.34 -11.15 10.17
N SER A 184 15.81 -10.42 9.16
CA SER A 184 15.03 -10.20 7.94
C SER A 184 14.78 -11.53 7.21
N PRO A 185 13.70 -11.64 6.41
CA PRO A 185 13.39 -12.86 5.66
C PRO A 185 14.57 -13.39 4.84
N ASN A 186 15.31 -12.50 4.19
CA ASN A 186 16.49 -12.85 3.41
C ASN A 186 17.61 -13.48 4.25
N ARG A 187 17.77 -13.06 5.52
CA ARG A 187 18.76 -13.67 6.42
C ARG A 187 18.30 -15.05 6.86
N ILE A 188 17.03 -15.21 7.22
CA ILE A 188 16.46 -16.51 7.59
C ILE A 188 16.58 -17.51 6.43
N ASP A 189 16.24 -17.11 5.21
CA ASP A 189 16.32 -17.99 4.04
C ASP A 189 17.77 -18.43 3.75
N LEU A 190 18.75 -17.55 3.98
CA LEU A 190 20.17 -17.89 3.88
C LEU A 190 20.63 -18.81 5.01
N LEU A 191 20.21 -18.57 6.26
CA LEU A 191 20.52 -19.46 7.38
C LEU A 191 19.98 -20.86 7.14
N ASN A 192 18.71 -20.97 6.71
CA ASN A 192 18.09 -22.24 6.36
C ASN A 192 18.88 -22.98 5.28
N LYS A 193 19.34 -22.26 4.25
CA LYS A 193 20.16 -22.85 3.18
C LYS A 193 21.52 -23.34 3.66
N VAL A 194 22.19 -22.57 4.52
CA VAL A 194 23.58 -22.85 4.92
C VAL A 194 23.66 -23.89 6.03
N TYR A 195 22.70 -23.87 6.96
CA TYR A 195 22.64 -24.79 8.09
C TYR A 195 21.67 -25.96 7.89
N ASP A 196 21.01 -26.04 6.73
CA ASP A 196 19.94 -27.01 6.43
C ASP A 196 18.86 -27.03 7.53
N GLN A 197 18.36 -25.83 7.87
CA GLN A 197 17.36 -25.61 8.91
C GLN A 197 16.00 -25.22 8.32
N ASP A 198 14.96 -25.28 9.13
CA ASP A 198 13.62 -24.80 8.79
C ASP A 198 13.15 -23.67 9.73
N LEU A 199 14.02 -22.68 9.94
CA LEU A 199 13.71 -21.50 10.74
C LEU A 199 12.55 -20.73 10.08
N LYS A 200 11.56 -20.36 10.90
CA LYS A 200 10.39 -19.60 10.48
C LYS A 200 10.54 -18.12 10.84
N TYR A 201 9.92 -17.26 10.05
CA TYR A 201 9.99 -15.81 10.28
C TYR A 201 9.32 -15.44 11.61
N TYR A 202 9.98 -14.61 12.41
CA TYR A 202 9.51 -14.15 13.73
C TYR A 202 9.22 -15.29 14.73
N ASP A 203 9.82 -16.45 14.53
CA ASP A 203 9.71 -17.56 15.48
C ASP A 203 10.78 -17.49 16.57
N LEU A 204 12.02 -17.26 16.14
CA LEU A 204 13.16 -17.00 17.01
C LEU A 204 13.76 -15.63 16.70
N ASP A 205 14.26 -14.95 17.72
CA ASP A 205 15.04 -13.74 17.55
C ASP A 205 16.52 -14.05 17.20
N ILE A 206 17.28 -13.01 16.86
CA ILE A 206 18.67 -13.16 16.40
C ILE A 206 19.58 -13.78 17.48
N TYR A 207 19.27 -13.55 18.75
CA TYR A 207 20.05 -14.10 19.87
C TYR A 207 19.74 -15.57 20.06
N GLU A 208 18.46 -15.95 19.99
CA GLU A 208 18.02 -17.35 20.06
C GLU A 208 18.60 -18.17 18.90
N ILE A 209 18.58 -17.61 17.69
CA ILE A 209 19.18 -18.26 16.51
C ILE A 209 20.70 -18.39 16.66
N ALA A 210 21.39 -17.36 17.15
CA ALA A 210 22.83 -17.43 17.38
C ALA A 210 23.17 -18.51 18.42
N ASN A 211 22.42 -18.61 19.53
CA ASN A 211 22.61 -19.68 20.51
C ASN A 211 22.38 -21.06 19.90
N LEU A 212 21.29 -21.24 19.15
CA LEU A 212 20.96 -22.50 18.48
C LEU A 212 22.06 -22.98 17.53
N LEU A 213 22.66 -22.05 16.78
CA LEU A 213 23.64 -22.37 15.74
C LEU A 213 25.08 -22.37 16.24
N PHE A 214 25.33 -21.85 17.44
CA PHE A 214 26.67 -21.82 18.02
C PHE A 214 27.25 -23.23 18.19
N ASP A 215 26.42 -24.18 18.63
CA ASP A 215 26.84 -25.57 18.84
C ASP A 215 27.12 -26.32 17.52
N VAL A 216 26.69 -25.77 16.37
CA VAL A 216 26.86 -26.42 15.06
C VAL A 216 28.25 -26.15 14.48
N ASP A 217 28.65 -24.89 14.40
CA ASP A 217 29.94 -24.49 13.79
C ASP A 217 30.64 -23.32 14.49
N GLY A 218 30.22 -22.99 15.73
CA GLY A 218 30.67 -21.80 16.43
C GLY A 218 30.16 -20.50 15.79
N CYS A 219 29.03 -20.54 15.09
CA CYS A 219 28.45 -19.41 14.35
C CYS A 219 29.34 -18.84 13.23
N LYS A 220 30.22 -19.64 12.62
CA LYS A 220 31.04 -19.20 11.48
C LYS A 220 30.18 -18.84 10.29
N SER A 221 29.28 -19.74 9.90
CA SER A 221 28.40 -19.50 8.76
C SER A 221 27.35 -18.42 9.06
N PHE A 222 26.90 -18.34 10.32
CA PHE A 222 26.05 -17.26 10.81
C PHE A 222 26.74 -15.90 10.66
N ALA A 223 28.02 -15.80 11.06
CA ALA A 223 28.81 -14.58 10.91
C ALA A 223 28.91 -14.15 9.43
N ASP A 224 29.09 -15.09 8.50
CA ASP A 224 29.07 -14.79 7.05
C ASP A 224 27.71 -14.27 6.59
N VAL A 225 26.62 -14.90 7.04
CA VAL A 225 25.25 -14.50 6.68
C VAL A 225 24.93 -13.11 7.20
N PHE A 226 25.39 -12.76 8.40
CA PHE A 226 25.19 -11.43 9.00
C PHE A 226 26.29 -10.43 8.66
N LYS A 227 27.36 -10.85 7.96
CA LYS A 227 28.54 -10.05 7.63
C LYS A 227 29.25 -9.49 8.86
N ILE A 228 29.37 -10.31 9.90
CA ILE A 228 30.07 -9.95 11.14
C ILE A 228 31.57 -10.02 10.89
N ASN A 229 32.25 -8.86 10.96
CA ASN A 229 33.70 -8.77 10.78
C ASN A 229 34.49 -8.70 12.10
N LYS A 230 33.79 -8.57 13.24
CA LYS A 230 34.42 -8.53 14.57
C LYS A 230 34.74 -9.96 15.01
N GLU A 231 35.93 -10.15 15.57
CA GLU A 231 36.30 -11.43 16.19
C GLU A 231 35.50 -11.64 17.47
N PHE A 232 35.07 -12.88 17.70
CA PHE A 232 34.42 -13.34 18.92
C PHE A 232 34.92 -14.77 19.23
N ASN A 233 35.10 -15.07 20.52
CA ASN A 233 35.66 -16.34 20.98
C ASN A 233 34.62 -17.26 21.64
N ASN A 234 33.48 -16.71 22.04
CA ASN A 234 32.40 -17.40 22.72
C ASN A 234 31.05 -16.78 22.34
N ILE A 235 29.96 -17.45 22.74
CA ILE A 235 28.61 -16.99 22.45
C ILE A 235 28.31 -15.62 23.07
N ASP A 236 28.76 -15.35 24.30
CA ASP A 236 28.50 -14.06 24.97
C ASP A 236 29.10 -12.87 24.20
N GLU A 237 30.32 -13.02 23.68
CA GLU A 237 30.96 -12.03 22.81
C GLU A 237 30.18 -11.81 21.51
N LEU A 238 29.66 -12.87 20.89
CA LEU A 238 28.82 -12.77 19.70
C LEU A 238 27.48 -12.07 20.00
N LEU A 239 26.82 -12.40 21.10
CA LEU A 239 25.55 -11.78 21.49
C LEU A 239 25.72 -10.28 21.76
N GLU A 240 26.84 -9.86 22.35
CA GLU A 240 27.13 -8.43 22.53
C GLU A 240 27.38 -7.72 21.18
N VAL A 241 28.08 -8.37 20.23
CA VAL A 241 28.23 -7.84 18.86
C VAL A 241 26.85 -7.66 18.20
N LEU A 242 25.99 -8.67 18.29
CA LEU A 242 24.64 -8.61 17.72
C LEU A 242 23.80 -7.50 18.35
N LYS A 243 23.89 -7.34 19.67
CA LYS A 243 23.18 -6.30 20.39
C LYS A 243 23.62 -4.92 19.94
N VAL A 244 24.92 -4.63 19.96
CA VAL A 244 25.45 -3.29 19.67
C VAL A 244 25.33 -2.94 18.19
N ASP A 245 25.73 -3.85 17.29
CA ASP A 245 25.90 -3.52 15.86
C ASP A 245 24.62 -3.72 15.04
N TYR A 246 23.65 -4.50 15.55
CA TYR A 246 22.43 -4.83 14.81
C TYR A 246 21.18 -4.33 15.54
N VAL A 247 20.99 -4.72 16.81
CA VAL A 247 19.73 -4.42 17.52
C VAL A 247 19.66 -2.96 17.96
N ASP A 248 20.64 -2.49 18.74
CA ASP A 248 20.70 -1.12 19.26
C ASP A 248 20.97 -0.10 18.15
N ALA A 249 21.73 -0.50 17.12
CA ALA A 249 21.98 0.29 15.92
C ALA A 249 20.80 0.29 14.92
N GLU A 250 19.75 -0.50 15.19
CA GLU A 250 18.59 -0.68 14.30
C GLU A 250 18.98 -1.00 12.84
N TYR A 251 19.90 -1.96 12.64
CA TYR A 251 20.47 -2.25 11.31
C TYR A 251 19.48 -2.99 10.41
N SER A 252 18.52 -2.22 9.90
CA SER A 252 17.32 -2.66 9.19
C SER A 252 17.50 -3.58 7.97
N PRO A 253 18.64 -3.60 7.25
CA PRO A 253 18.84 -4.60 6.19
C PRO A 253 18.96 -6.04 6.73
N PHE A 254 19.30 -6.20 8.01
CA PHE A 254 19.58 -7.50 8.65
C PHE A 254 18.54 -7.88 9.68
N VAL A 255 18.04 -6.92 10.45
CA VAL A 255 17.12 -7.13 11.55
C VAL A 255 15.92 -6.19 11.48
N SER A 256 14.84 -6.55 12.15
CA SER A 256 13.56 -5.83 12.13
C SER A 256 12.85 -5.94 13.48
N PRO A 257 11.95 -5.01 13.82
CA PRO A 257 11.13 -5.14 15.00
C PRO A 257 10.01 -6.15 14.77
N GLY A 258 9.51 -6.74 15.85
CA GLY A 258 8.35 -7.64 15.79
C GLY A 258 7.05 -6.91 15.44
N VAL A 259 6.98 -5.61 15.68
CA VAL A 259 5.84 -4.76 15.36
C VAL A 259 6.30 -3.38 14.91
N MET A 260 5.60 -2.81 13.94
CA MET A 260 5.88 -1.46 13.46
C MET A 260 5.32 -0.40 14.41
N SER A 261 6.06 0.68 14.63
CA SER A 261 5.54 1.85 15.33
C SER A 261 4.45 2.55 14.50
N ASN A 262 3.42 3.04 15.18
CA ASN A 262 2.33 3.84 14.64
C ASN A 262 1.89 4.91 15.65
N SER A 263 2.86 5.50 16.35
CA SER A 263 2.63 6.62 17.25
C SER A 263 2.40 7.92 16.44
N PRO A 264 1.47 8.80 16.85
CA PRO A 264 0.63 8.76 18.05
C PRO A 264 -0.74 8.07 17.85
N ASP A 265 -1.00 7.56 16.64
CA ASP A 265 -2.33 7.12 16.24
C ASP A 265 -2.84 5.93 17.07
N ARG A 266 -1.93 5.06 17.51
CA ARG A 266 -2.22 3.89 18.35
C ARG A 266 -1.84 4.17 19.81
N PHE A 267 -2.62 3.65 20.75
CA PHE A 267 -2.52 4.00 22.18
C PHE A 267 -1.14 3.67 22.79
N ASP A 268 -0.60 2.50 22.47
CA ASP A 268 0.75 2.07 22.87
C ASP A 268 1.86 2.55 21.93
N GLY A 269 1.49 3.22 20.84
CA GLY A 269 2.42 3.66 19.80
C GLY A 269 2.79 2.60 18.77
N TYR A 270 2.11 1.44 18.71
CA TYR A 270 2.39 0.35 17.79
C TYR A 270 1.17 -0.13 17.00
N HIS A 271 1.41 -0.72 15.83
CA HIS A 271 0.32 -1.36 15.07
C HIS A 271 -0.36 -2.44 15.91
N SER A 272 -1.68 -2.55 15.81
CA SER A 272 -2.46 -3.55 16.56
C SER A 272 -2.15 -5.00 16.17
N TYR A 273 -1.37 -5.22 15.12
CA TYR A 273 -0.94 -6.52 14.64
C TYR A 273 0.58 -6.54 14.54
N ASN A 274 1.13 -7.71 14.80
CA ASN A 274 2.55 -8.01 14.68
C ASN A 274 2.96 -8.21 13.21
N ASN A 275 4.26 -8.14 12.93
CA ASN A 275 4.82 -8.32 11.59
C ASN A 275 4.71 -9.77 11.09
N ASP A 276 4.58 -10.75 11.98
CA ASP A 276 4.32 -12.15 11.64
C ASP A 276 3.01 -12.32 10.85
N VAL A 277 1.94 -11.59 11.21
CA VAL A 277 0.62 -11.66 10.56
C VAL A 277 0.26 -10.42 9.74
N ARG A 278 1.13 -9.40 9.71
CA ARG A 278 0.86 -8.12 9.03
C ARG A 278 0.45 -8.29 7.57
N ALA A 279 1.04 -9.25 6.86
CA ALA A 279 0.79 -9.49 5.44
C ALA A 279 -0.68 -9.86 5.13
N ILE A 280 -1.43 -10.33 6.13
CA ILE A 280 -2.83 -10.74 5.98
C ILE A 280 -3.82 -9.82 6.72
N THR A 281 -3.37 -9.11 7.76
CA THR A 281 -4.24 -8.19 8.54
C THR A 281 -4.22 -6.76 8.03
N ASP A 282 -3.21 -6.37 7.24
CA ASP A 282 -3.12 -5.08 6.56
C ASP A 282 -3.62 -5.23 5.11
N THR A 283 -4.90 -4.95 4.87
CA THR A 283 -5.57 -5.22 3.57
C THR A 283 -4.93 -4.47 2.39
N GLY A 284 -4.22 -3.36 2.64
CA GLY A 284 -3.44 -2.66 1.62
C GLY A 284 -2.14 -3.37 1.20
N ARG A 285 -1.75 -4.43 1.91
CA ARG A 285 -0.49 -5.18 1.73
C ARG A 285 -0.69 -6.65 1.42
N TYR A 286 -1.89 -7.08 1.01
CA TYR A 286 -2.06 -8.44 0.46
C TYR A 286 -1.02 -8.70 -0.64
N LYS A 287 -0.39 -9.87 -0.63
CA LYS A 287 0.71 -10.21 -1.56
C LYS A 287 0.31 -10.03 -3.03
N ASP A 288 -0.96 -10.18 -3.39
CA ASP A 288 -1.46 -9.92 -4.76
C ASP A 288 -1.58 -8.44 -5.09
N ASN A 289 -1.76 -7.58 -4.07
CA ASN A 289 -1.60 -6.14 -4.19
C ASN A 289 -0.11 -5.73 -4.26
N LEU A 290 0.80 -6.48 -3.60
CA LEU A 290 2.25 -6.19 -3.55
C LEU A 290 3.07 -6.75 -4.72
N LYS A 291 2.71 -7.92 -5.30
CA LYS A 291 3.41 -8.54 -6.45
C LYS A 291 3.35 -7.68 -7.73
N ARG A 292 2.45 -6.70 -7.76
CA ARG A 292 2.13 -5.91 -8.94
C ARG A 292 2.82 -4.54 -8.94
N TYR A 293 3.73 -4.26 -8.01
CA TYR A 293 4.44 -2.97 -7.92
C TYR A 293 5.37 -2.65 -9.10
N THR A 294 5.64 -3.59 -10.01
CA THR A 294 6.38 -3.32 -11.26
C THR A 294 5.47 -2.93 -12.42
N GLN A 295 4.15 -3.04 -12.26
CA GLN A 295 3.14 -2.58 -13.21
C GLN A 295 2.22 -1.60 -12.51
N ASP A 296 2.38 -0.32 -12.80
CA ASP A 296 1.63 0.70 -12.07
C ASP A 296 0.18 0.75 -12.51
N ARG A 297 -0.68 -0.04 -11.85
CA ARG A 297 -2.13 -0.11 -12.14
C ARG A 297 -2.82 1.26 -12.14
N ARG A 298 -2.23 2.28 -11.49
CA ARG A 298 -2.78 3.63 -11.44
C ARG A 298 -2.85 4.25 -12.83
N VAL A 299 -2.03 3.79 -13.79
CA VAL A 299 -2.12 4.25 -15.18
C VAL A 299 -3.45 3.85 -15.81
N TYR A 300 -3.99 2.70 -15.42
CA TYR A 300 -5.30 2.20 -15.88
C TYR A 300 -6.42 2.93 -15.12
N GLU A 301 -6.31 3.00 -13.79
CA GLU A 301 -7.34 3.60 -12.92
C GLU A 301 -7.51 5.11 -13.13
N MET A 302 -6.44 5.82 -13.56
CA MET A 302 -6.44 7.27 -13.78
C MET A 302 -6.59 7.64 -15.25
N TRP A 303 -6.77 6.66 -16.14
CA TRP A 303 -6.90 6.88 -17.59
C TRP A 303 -5.74 7.72 -18.12
N SER A 304 -4.52 7.40 -17.68
CA SER A 304 -3.32 8.17 -17.96
C SER A 304 -2.72 7.77 -19.32
N GLY A 305 -2.24 8.77 -20.05
CA GLY A 305 -1.50 8.58 -21.29
C GLY A 305 -0.05 8.15 -21.06
N GLY A 306 0.73 8.17 -22.13
CA GLY A 306 2.14 7.76 -22.13
C GLY A 306 2.36 6.26 -22.35
N ASN A 307 3.61 5.91 -22.67
CA ASN A 307 4.02 4.53 -22.89
C ASN A 307 4.23 3.80 -21.56
N TRP A 308 3.12 3.37 -20.97
CA TRP A 308 3.08 2.78 -19.64
C TRP A 308 3.96 1.54 -19.50
N LYS A 309 4.09 0.75 -20.57
CA LYS A 309 4.92 -0.45 -20.58
C LYS A 309 6.41 -0.10 -20.53
N MET A 310 6.84 0.91 -21.29
CA MET A 310 8.22 1.41 -21.24
C MET A 310 8.53 2.02 -19.87
N ALA A 311 7.60 2.77 -19.29
CA ALA A 311 7.73 3.35 -17.96
C ALA A 311 7.86 2.27 -16.87
N ASP A 312 7.03 1.23 -16.90
CA ASP A 312 7.09 0.08 -15.99
C ASP A 312 8.44 -0.65 -16.09
N ARG A 313 9.01 -0.77 -17.30
CA ARG A 313 10.33 -1.40 -17.51
C ARG A 313 11.48 -0.55 -17.02
N LEU A 314 11.41 0.77 -17.19
CA LEU A 314 12.41 1.66 -16.62
C LEU A 314 12.32 1.64 -15.08
N TYR A 315 11.12 1.67 -14.52
CA TYR A 315 10.88 1.53 -13.07
C TYR A 315 11.52 0.24 -12.54
N ALA A 316 11.27 -0.91 -13.20
CA ALA A 316 11.89 -2.18 -12.82
C ALA A 316 13.43 -2.14 -12.91
N THR A 317 13.98 -1.38 -13.86
CA THR A 317 15.43 -1.20 -14.04
C THR A 317 16.04 -0.39 -12.88
N PHE A 318 15.39 0.67 -12.40
CA PHE A 318 15.79 1.37 -11.18
C PHE A 318 15.81 0.45 -9.96
N VAL A 319 14.72 -0.31 -9.74
CA VAL A 319 14.58 -1.21 -8.59
C VAL A 319 15.66 -2.30 -8.61
N LYS A 320 15.99 -2.84 -9.79
CA LYS A 320 17.08 -3.82 -9.97
C LYS A 320 18.44 -3.25 -9.53
N ASN A 321 18.63 -1.94 -9.63
CA ASN A 321 19.85 -1.24 -9.21
C ASN A 321 19.74 -0.67 -7.79
N GLY A 322 18.73 -1.06 -7.00
CA GLY A 322 18.60 -0.66 -5.60
C GLY A 322 18.12 0.78 -5.38
N VAL A 323 17.62 1.45 -6.42
CA VAL A 323 17.11 2.82 -6.37
C VAL A 323 15.58 2.82 -6.36
N SER A 324 14.96 3.71 -5.60
CA SER A 324 13.51 3.91 -5.58
C SER A 324 13.14 5.03 -6.55
N PRO A 325 12.53 4.72 -7.71
CA PRO A 325 12.11 5.76 -8.66
C PRO A 325 10.82 6.43 -8.19
N ASP A 326 10.78 7.76 -8.25
CA ASP A 326 9.61 8.58 -8.01
C ASP A 326 9.05 9.18 -9.31
N HIS A 327 7.72 9.33 -9.37
CA HIS A 327 7.04 9.91 -10.53
C HIS A 327 7.20 11.43 -10.55
N ILE A 328 7.89 11.96 -11.55
CA ILE A 328 7.90 13.40 -11.84
C ILE A 328 6.57 13.74 -12.53
N GLY A 329 5.66 14.34 -11.78
CA GLY A 329 4.26 14.51 -12.22
C GLY A 329 3.45 13.23 -11.92
N PRO A 330 2.83 13.12 -10.74
CA PRO A 330 2.06 11.92 -10.39
C PRO A 330 0.80 11.74 -11.26
N MET A 331 0.53 10.50 -11.71
CA MET A 331 -0.69 10.15 -12.49
C MET A 331 -1.99 10.56 -11.79
N SER A 332 -2.02 10.53 -10.45
CA SER A 332 -3.17 11.00 -9.65
C SER A 332 -3.48 12.50 -9.80
N LEU A 333 -2.65 13.24 -10.52
CA LEU A 333 -2.84 14.65 -10.88
C LEU A 333 -3.09 14.82 -12.39
N GLY A 334 -3.19 13.74 -13.17
CA GLY A 334 -3.47 13.77 -14.61
C GLY A 334 -2.25 13.67 -15.52
N PHE A 335 -1.03 13.59 -14.96
CA PHE A 335 0.19 13.40 -15.74
C PHE A 335 0.26 12.03 -16.41
N ALA A 336 1.05 11.96 -17.50
CA ALA A 336 1.26 10.74 -18.27
C ALA A 336 2.23 9.79 -17.54
N HIS A 337 2.03 8.47 -17.68
CA HIS A 337 3.00 7.48 -17.18
C HIS A 337 4.12 7.30 -18.20
N ARG A 338 5.13 8.15 -18.06
CA ARG A 338 6.24 8.24 -19.01
C ARG A 338 7.53 7.60 -18.46
N PRO A 339 8.45 7.14 -19.31
CA PRO A 339 9.71 6.50 -18.91
C PRO A 339 10.74 7.54 -18.46
N LYS A 340 10.41 8.31 -17.42
CA LYS A 340 11.31 9.27 -16.78
C LYS A 340 10.91 9.43 -15.32
N PHE A 341 11.83 9.11 -14.43
CA PHE A 341 11.62 9.08 -12.98
C PHE A 341 12.71 9.87 -12.26
N GLN A 342 12.38 10.40 -11.09
CA GLN A 342 13.37 10.97 -10.20
C GLN A 342 14.00 9.84 -9.36
N PRO A 343 15.33 9.65 -9.41
CA PRO A 343 16.02 8.71 -8.53
C PRO A 343 15.93 9.17 -7.06
N MET A 344 15.42 8.33 -6.17
CA MET A 344 15.30 8.62 -4.73
C MET A 344 15.62 7.39 -3.88
N THR A 345 15.78 7.59 -2.57
CA THR A 345 15.70 6.50 -1.58
C THR A 345 14.23 6.15 -1.29
N ALA A 346 13.98 4.93 -0.78
CA ALA A 346 12.62 4.50 -0.42
C ALA A 346 11.98 5.40 0.66
N ASN A 347 12.78 5.94 1.58
CA ASN A 347 12.31 6.84 2.63
C ASN A 347 11.88 8.20 2.05
N GLU A 348 12.66 8.77 1.13
CA GLU A 348 12.34 10.05 0.50
C GLU A 348 11.10 9.94 -0.40
N ASN A 349 11.01 8.86 -1.19
CA ASN A 349 9.84 8.59 -2.04
C ASN A 349 8.57 8.44 -1.19
N SER A 350 8.64 7.65 -0.10
CA SER A 350 7.51 7.51 0.82
C SER A 350 7.10 8.82 1.51
N ALA A 351 8.05 9.72 1.78
CA ALA A 351 7.78 11.00 2.41
C ALA A 351 7.13 12.02 1.44
N LYS A 352 7.54 12.01 0.16
CA LYS A 352 7.03 12.90 -0.89
C LYS A 352 5.58 12.57 -1.27
N GLY A 353 5.27 11.28 -1.46
CA GLY A 353 3.93 10.84 -1.86
C GLY A 353 3.51 11.39 -3.23
N ASN A 354 2.31 11.96 -3.35
CA ASN A 354 1.79 12.47 -4.64
C ASN A 354 1.83 14.01 -4.76
N ARG A 355 2.76 14.66 -4.06
CA ARG A 355 2.93 16.12 -4.08
C ARG A 355 4.04 16.49 -5.06
N MET A 356 3.76 17.44 -5.94
CA MET A 356 4.82 18.05 -6.75
C MET A 356 5.52 19.15 -5.95
N THR A 357 6.85 19.17 -6.07
CA THR A 357 7.71 20.30 -5.67
C THR A 357 7.83 21.29 -6.82
N TYR A 358 8.33 22.50 -6.54
CA TYR A 358 8.68 23.48 -7.56
C TYR A 358 9.71 22.92 -8.55
N SER A 359 10.68 22.14 -8.05
CA SER A 359 11.67 21.47 -8.91
C SER A 359 11.01 20.50 -9.89
N ASP A 360 10.01 19.72 -9.45
CA ASP A 360 9.27 18.82 -10.33
C ASP A 360 8.56 19.61 -11.44
N VAL A 361 7.92 20.74 -11.09
CA VAL A 361 7.24 21.61 -12.07
C VAL A 361 8.23 22.19 -13.09
N GLN A 362 9.39 22.67 -12.65
CA GLN A 362 10.42 23.17 -13.57
C GLN A 362 10.93 22.10 -14.52
N LEU A 363 11.11 20.87 -14.02
CA LEU A 363 11.53 19.75 -14.86
C LEU A 363 10.45 19.37 -15.88
N LEU A 364 9.18 19.33 -15.47
CA LEU A 364 8.05 19.09 -16.37
C LEU A 364 7.95 20.17 -17.47
N LEU A 365 8.15 21.44 -17.14
CA LEU A 365 8.16 22.54 -18.11
C LEU A 365 9.32 22.41 -19.10
N ASN A 366 10.51 22.05 -18.63
CA ASN A 366 11.67 21.84 -19.49
C ASN A 366 11.45 20.67 -20.45
N ASP A 367 10.89 19.58 -19.95
CA ASP A 367 10.60 18.40 -20.74
C ASP A 367 9.52 18.66 -21.79
N GLU A 368 8.44 19.35 -21.43
CA GLU A 368 7.43 19.80 -22.38
C GLU A 368 8.02 20.71 -23.46
N LYS A 369 8.94 21.61 -23.10
CA LYS A 369 9.64 22.48 -24.05
C LYS A 369 10.54 21.69 -25.01
N ASN A 370 11.08 20.55 -24.57
CA ASN A 370 11.86 19.63 -25.41
C ASN A 370 11.00 18.73 -26.30
N GLY A 371 9.67 18.82 -26.16
CA GLY A 371 8.71 18.06 -26.96
C GLY A 371 8.17 16.82 -26.26
N ASP A 372 8.48 16.59 -24.98
CA ASP A 372 7.96 15.44 -24.24
C ASP A 372 6.47 15.63 -23.92
N GLU A 373 5.69 14.56 -24.09
CA GLU A 373 4.32 14.51 -23.57
C GLU A 373 4.36 14.24 -22.06
N VAL A 374 4.28 15.33 -21.28
CA VAL A 374 4.32 15.24 -19.80
C VAL A 374 2.95 14.97 -19.19
N ILE A 375 1.87 15.39 -19.86
CA ILE A 375 0.50 15.34 -19.31
C ILE A 375 -0.49 14.69 -20.26
N THR A 376 -1.43 13.93 -19.70
CA THR A 376 -2.51 13.31 -20.48
C THR A 376 -3.46 14.38 -21.03
N TRP A 377 -3.94 14.18 -22.26
CA TRP A 377 -4.79 15.13 -23.00
C TRP A 377 -5.96 15.71 -22.18
N HIS A 378 -6.63 14.89 -21.36
CA HIS A 378 -7.80 15.31 -20.57
C HIS A 378 -7.46 16.32 -19.48
N SER A 379 -6.22 16.29 -18.97
CA SER A 379 -5.73 17.19 -17.93
C SER A 379 -4.81 18.29 -18.48
N LYS A 380 -4.51 18.27 -19.79
CA LYS A 380 -3.66 19.27 -20.44
C LYS A 380 -4.19 20.70 -20.27
N TYR A 381 -5.51 20.88 -20.33
CA TYR A 381 -6.16 22.19 -20.19
C TYR A 381 -5.79 22.89 -18.87
N ILE A 382 -5.94 22.19 -17.74
CA ILE A 382 -5.61 22.77 -16.43
C ILE A 382 -4.10 23.00 -16.25
N TRP A 383 -3.27 22.11 -16.78
CA TRP A 383 -1.81 22.30 -16.73
C TRP A 383 -1.38 23.52 -17.52
N ASP A 384 -1.78 23.63 -18.78
CA ASP A 384 -1.41 24.77 -19.63
C ASP A 384 -1.87 26.10 -19.05
N LYS A 385 -3.01 26.09 -18.35
CA LYS A 385 -3.58 27.29 -17.71
C LYS A 385 -2.79 27.74 -16.47
N LEU A 386 -2.25 26.80 -15.70
CA LEU A 386 -1.74 27.08 -14.34
C LEU A 386 -0.23 26.89 -14.18
N LYS A 387 0.44 26.14 -15.05
CA LYS A 387 1.87 25.78 -14.91
C LYS A 387 2.80 26.99 -14.77
N ASP A 388 2.53 28.06 -15.50
CA ASP A 388 3.33 29.30 -15.49
C ASP A 388 3.06 30.19 -14.27
N LYS A 389 2.06 29.87 -13.45
CA LYS A 389 1.75 30.59 -12.20
C LYS A 389 2.57 30.12 -11.01
N VAL A 390 3.23 28.97 -11.12
CA VAL A 390 3.99 28.35 -10.04
C VAL A 390 5.35 29.04 -9.87
N LYS A 391 5.63 29.56 -8.66
CA LYS A 391 6.91 30.24 -8.36
C LYS A 391 7.70 29.60 -7.21
N ASN A 392 7.07 28.70 -6.46
CA ASN A 392 7.65 28.05 -5.28
C ASN A 392 6.86 26.78 -4.91
N ASP A 393 7.30 26.06 -3.88
CA ASP A 393 6.68 24.80 -3.42
C ASP A 393 5.23 24.96 -2.93
N THR A 394 4.89 26.12 -2.36
CA THR A 394 3.50 26.39 -1.93
C THR A 394 2.57 26.46 -3.13
N ASP A 395 3.00 27.12 -4.21
CA ASP A 395 2.24 27.16 -5.46
C ASP A 395 2.16 25.77 -6.12
N ALA A 396 3.24 24.98 -6.07
CA ALA A 396 3.27 23.63 -6.62
C ALA A 396 2.30 22.70 -5.86
N LEU A 397 2.21 22.85 -4.54
CA LEU A 397 1.24 22.13 -3.72
C LEU A 397 -0.20 22.57 -4.03
N LYS A 398 -0.43 23.87 -4.23
CA LYS A 398 -1.74 24.41 -4.63
C LYS A 398 -2.17 23.86 -5.99
N LEU A 399 -1.27 23.87 -6.98
CA LEU A 399 -1.48 23.28 -8.30
C LEU A 399 -1.83 21.79 -8.17
N SER A 400 -1.07 21.05 -7.37
CA SER A 400 -1.33 19.62 -7.13
C SER A 400 -2.76 19.38 -6.60
N GLY A 401 -3.26 20.24 -5.71
CA GLY A 401 -4.64 20.15 -5.21
C GLY A 401 -5.68 20.38 -6.29
N LEU A 402 -5.50 21.42 -7.13
CA LEU A 402 -6.43 21.76 -8.21
C LEU A 402 -6.44 20.70 -9.32
N MET A 403 -5.27 20.22 -9.73
CA MET A 403 -5.14 19.16 -10.73
C MET A 403 -5.78 17.84 -10.28
N ARG A 404 -5.61 17.47 -9.00
CA ARG A 404 -6.30 16.29 -8.44
C ARG A 404 -7.82 16.43 -8.52
N LYS A 405 -8.36 17.58 -8.14
CA LYS A 405 -9.80 17.85 -8.22
C LYS A 405 -10.28 17.78 -9.67
N ASN A 406 -9.51 18.34 -10.60
CA ASN A 406 -9.82 18.28 -12.03
C ASN A 406 -9.86 16.83 -12.56
N LEU A 407 -8.87 16.01 -12.22
CA LEU A 407 -8.86 14.60 -12.60
C LEU A 407 -10.09 13.85 -12.08
N HIS A 408 -10.54 14.13 -10.85
CA HIS A 408 -11.78 13.53 -10.36
C HIS A 408 -13.00 13.95 -11.18
N HIS A 409 -13.11 15.21 -11.61
CA HIS A 409 -14.19 15.62 -12.50
C HIS A 409 -14.13 14.89 -13.85
N VAL A 410 -12.93 14.73 -14.44
CA VAL A 410 -12.73 13.94 -15.67
C VAL A 410 -13.24 12.52 -15.50
N LEU A 411 -12.84 11.83 -14.42
CA LEU A 411 -13.24 10.44 -14.17
C LEU A 411 -14.75 10.30 -13.89
N ILE A 412 -15.39 11.32 -13.32
CA ILE A 412 -16.85 11.34 -13.16
C ILE A 412 -17.53 11.48 -14.53
N VAL A 413 -17.04 12.35 -15.41
CA VAL A 413 -17.58 12.45 -16.78
C VAL A 413 -17.44 11.13 -17.53
N PHE A 414 -16.27 10.48 -17.44
CA PHE A 414 -16.08 9.13 -18.02
C PHE A 414 -17.01 8.10 -17.41
N SER A 415 -17.24 8.13 -16.09
CA SER A 415 -18.20 7.24 -15.44
C SER A 415 -19.61 7.43 -15.98
N MET A 416 -20.07 8.68 -16.14
CA MET A 416 -21.41 8.98 -16.68
C MET A 416 -21.58 8.49 -18.12
N ILE A 417 -20.54 8.63 -18.95
CA ILE A 417 -20.51 8.10 -20.31
C ILE A 417 -20.62 6.57 -20.29
N ASN A 418 -19.84 5.92 -19.43
CA ASN A 418 -19.84 4.46 -19.30
C ASN A 418 -21.19 3.91 -18.78
N GLU A 419 -21.79 4.56 -17.77
CA GLU A 419 -23.09 4.20 -17.21
C GLU A 419 -24.21 4.25 -18.27
N ARG A 420 -24.08 5.11 -19.27
CA ARG A 420 -25.04 5.24 -20.38
C ARG A 420 -24.76 4.28 -21.55
N GLY A 421 -23.82 3.35 -21.37
CA GLY A 421 -23.54 2.26 -22.33
C GLY A 421 -22.54 2.64 -23.43
N HIS A 422 -21.85 3.78 -23.32
CA HIS A 422 -20.95 4.28 -24.36
C HIS A 422 -19.48 3.89 -24.10
N SER A 423 -19.23 2.64 -23.68
CA SER A 423 -17.89 2.16 -23.38
C SER A 423 -16.96 2.15 -24.60
N GLU A 424 -17.46 1.79 -25.79
CA GLU A 424 -16.69 1.79 -27.04
C GLU A 424 -16.13 3.19 -27.37
N PHE A 425 -16.89 4.26 -27.05
CA PHE A 425 -16.39 5.63 -27.20
C PHE A 425 -15.22 5.91 -26.25
N LEU A 426 -15.19 5.34 -25.05
CA LEU A 426 -14.10 5.55 -24.09
C LEU A 426 -12.86 4.70 -24.42
N GLU A 427 -13.04 3.52 -25.00
CA GLU A 427 -11.92 2.62 -25.36
C GLU A 427 -10.87 3.28 -26.26
N GLN A 428 -11.25 4.27 -27.07
CA GLN A 428 -10.31 5.01 -27.93
C GLN A 428 -9.23 5.79 -27.15
N PHE A 429 -9.46 6.06 -25.85
CA PHE A 429 -8.51 6.78 -25.00
C PHE A 429 -7.52 5.85 -24.28
N LEU A 430 -7.72 4.54 -24.40
CA LEU A 430 -6.89 3.51 -23.81
C LEU A 430 -5.76 3.11 -24.77
N ASN A 431 -4.63 2.68 -24.21
CA ASN A 431 -3.49 2.23 -25.01
C ASN A 431 -3.09 0.79 -24.65
N PRO A 432 -4.00 -0.21 -24.83
CA PRO A 432 -3.71 -1.60 -24.47
C PRO A 432 -2.60 -2.20 -25.32
N ASP A 433 -2.35 -1.65 -26.50
CA ASP A 433 -1.36 -2.13 -27.48
C ASP A 433 0.08 -2.12 -26.95
N TYR A 434 0.40 -1.25 -25.98
CA TYR A 434 1.69 -1.28 -25.31
C TYR A 434 1.97 -2.62 -24.61
N SER A 435 0.94 -3.44 -24.33
CA SER A 435 1.09 -4.80 -23.80
C SER A 435 1.89 -5.74 -24.72
N TYR A 436 1.87 -5.47 -26.03
CA TYR A 436 2.59 -6.24 -27.06
C TYR A 436 4.04 -5.80 -27.25
N PHE A 437 4.54 -4.91 -26.41
CA PHE A 437 5.93 -4.46 -26.44
C PHE A 437 6.62 -4.77 -25.11
N ASP A 438 7.93 -4.95 -25.19
CA ASP A 438 8.84 -4.93 -24.06
C ASP A 438 9.98 -3.95 -24.38
N TYR A 439 10.77 -3.55 -23.38
CA TYR A 439 11.77 -2.51 -23.54
C TYR A 439 13.05 -2.86 -22.78
N GLU A 440 14.19 -2.69 -23.44
CA GLU A 440 15.51 -2.80 -22.85
C GLU A 440 16.23 -1.44 -22.88
N PHE A 441 16.82 -1.04 -21.75
CA PHE A 441 17.53 0.22 -21.58
C PHE A 441 19.03 -0.05 -21.53
N THR A 442 19.76 0.42 -22.55
CA THR A 442 21.23 0.31 -22.65
C THR A 442 21.88 1.57 -22.10
N GLY A 443 22.97 1.42 -21.36
CA GLY A 443 23.68 2.57 -20.76
C GLY A 443 22.94 3.23 -19.60
N PHE A 444 22.01 2.52 -18.95
CA PHE A 444 21.23 3.07 -17.85
C PHE A 444 22.09 3.49 -16.65
N ASN A 445 21.97 4.75 -16.25
CA ASN A 445 22.59 5.30 -15.05
C ASN A 445 21.56 5.39 -13.91
N PRO A 446 21.72 4.60 -12.82
CA PRO A 446 20.76 4.59 -11.71
C PRO A 446 20.75 5.88 -10.88
N GLU A 447 21.80 6.69 -10.92
CA GLU A 447 21.90 7.93 -10.14
C GLU A 447 21.16 9.10 -10.79
N THR A 448 21.07 9.11 -12.12
CA THR A 448 20.42 10.18 -12.89
C THR A 448 19.10 9.75 -13.52
N GLY A 449 18.92 8.45 -13.77
CA GLY A 449 17.79 7.90 -14.51
C GLY A 449 17.93 7.97 -16.03
N GLU A 450 19.06 8.48 -16.52
CA GLU A 450 19.35 8.60 -17.94
C GLU A 450 19.80 7.25 -18.53
N PHE A 451 19.63 7.09 -19.83
CA PHE A 451 20.05 5.92 -20.58
C PHE A 451 20.45 6.36 -22.00
N ASP A 452 21.38 5.64 -22.61
CA ASP A 452 21.89 5.97 -23.94
C ASP A 452 20.88 5.62 -25.03
N GLU A 453 20.29 4.41 -24.92
CA GLU A 453 19.38 3.87 -25.93
C GLU A 453 18.26 3.02 -25.29
N VAL A 454 17.07 3.07 -25.88
CA VAL A 454 15.97 2.14 -25.59
C VAL A 454 15.66 1.28 -26.81
N THR A 455 15.62 -0.03 -26.64
CA THR A 455 15.24 -0.97 -27.69
C THR A 455 13.84 -1.55 -27.43
N PRO A 456 12.85 -1.29 -28.32
CA PRO A 456 11.54 -1.92 -28.23
C PRO A 456 11.60 -3.36 -28.77
N ILE A 457 10.98 -4.28 -28.04
CA ILE A 457 10.93 -5.70 -28.37
C ILE A 457 9.45 -6.09 -28.53
N LYS A 458 9.01 -6.38 -29.75
CA LYS A 458 7.65 -6.87 -29.97
C LYS A 458 7.48 -8.24 -29.33
N LYS A 459 6.38 -8.43 -28.60
CA LYS A 459 5.98 -9.67 -27.94
C LYS A 459 4.60 -10.07 -28.44
N GLU A 460 4.46 -11.33 -28.80
CA GLU A 460 3.20 -11.92 -29.23
C GLU A 460 2.94 -13.18 -28.42
N GLY A 461 1.70 -13.42 -28.01
CA GLY A 461 1.32 -14.58 -27.21
C GLY A 461 0.18 -14.29 -26.22
N GLN A 462 -0.38 -15.35 -25.66
CA GLN A 462 -1.58 -15.29 -24.80
C GLN A 462 -1.41 -14.37 -23.59
N ASN A 463 -0.21 -14.31 -23.00
CA ASN A 463 0.06 -13.41 -21.88
C ASN A 463 -0.15 -11.92 -22.22
N GLN A 464 0.13 -11.52 -23.47
CA GLN A 464 0.02 -10.11 -23.85
C GLN A 464 -1.41 -9.74 -24.17
N ILE A 465 -2.15 -10.68 -24.77
CA ILE A 465 -3.61 -10.59 -24.94
C ILE A 465 -4.27 -10.43 -23.56
N ASN A 466 -3.96 -11.32 -22.62
CA ASN A 466 -4.52 -11.26 -21.26
C ASN A 466 -4.16 -9.94 -20.54
N ASN A 467 -2.95 -9.40 -20.74
CA ASN A 467 -2.55 -8.12 -20.17
C ASN A 467 -3.31 -6.94 -20.79
N ALA A 468 -3.52 -6.96 -22.10
CA ALA A 468 -4.31 -5.95 -22.82
C ALA A 468 -5.79 -5.99 -22.38
N GLU A 469 -6.41 -7.17 -22.31
CA GLU A 469 -7.78 -7.33 -21.81
C GLU A 469 -7.90 -6.86 -20.36
N ARG A 470 -6.91 -7.18 -19.52
CA ARG A 470 -6.86 -6.74 -18.13
C ARG A 470 -6.69 -5.23 -17.99
N TYR A 471 -5.89 -4.60 -18.86
CA TYR A 471 -5.72 -3.15 -18.90
C TYR A 471 -7.08 -2.47 -19.09
N VAL A 472 -7.83 -2.92 -20.11
CA VAL A 472 -9.17 -2.39 -20.43
C VAL A 472 -10.12 -2.65 -19.27
N ARG A 473 -10.18 -3.89 -18.77
CA ARG A 473 -11.07 -4.26 -17.66
C ARG A 473 -10.85 -3.41 -16.42
N ILE A 474 -9.61 -3.24 -15.96
CA ILE A 474 -9.29 -2.43 -14.77
C ILE A 474 -9.65 -0.96 -14.98
N ALA A 475 -9.41 -0.41 -16.18
CA ALA A 475 -9.78 0.97 -16.49
C ALA A 475 -11.28 1.20 -16.32
N PHE A 476 -12.12 0.30 -16.83
CA PHE A 476 -13.58 0.38 -16.68
C PHE A 476 -14.08 0.06 -15.27
N GLU A 477 -13.56 -0.98 -14.60
CA GLU A 477 -13.85 -1.27 -13.18
C GLU A 477 -13.55 -0.06 -12.28
N SER A 478 -12.52 0.73 -12.62
CA SER A 478 -12.18 1.93 -11.85
C SER A 478 -13.23 3.05 -11.95
N LEU A 479 -13.96 3.13 -13.08
CA LEU A 479 -15.03 4.12 -13.27
C LEU A 479 -16.23 3.84 -12.38
N GLU A 480 -16.50 2.56 -12.04
CA GLU A 480 -17.60 2.21 -11.14
C GLU A 480 -17.50 2.90 -9.76
N LYS A 481 -16.28 3.24 -9.33
CA LYS A 481 -16.04 4.00 -8.09
C LYS A 481 -16.52 5.45 -8.15
N TYR A 482 -16.76 5.95 -9.36
CA TYR A 482 -17.21 7.31 -9.67
C TYR A 482 -18.68 7.36 -10.08
N THR A 483 -19.39 6.23 -10.02
CA THR A 483 -20.83 6.14 -10.27
C THR A 483 -21.61 7.08 -9.35
N VAL A 484 -22.50 7.88 -9.94
CA VAL A 484 -23.30 8.84 -9.18
C VAL A 484 -24.58 8.12 -8.73
N ALA A 485 -24.53 7.49 -7.56
CA ALA A 485 -25.75 6.94 -6.95
C ALA A 485 -26.85 8.03 -6.86
N GLU A 486 -28.10 7.68 -7.18
CA GLU A 486 -29.28 8.57 -7.32
C GLU A 486 -29.53 9.54 -6.14
N ASN A 487 -28.87 9.37 -4.99
CA ASN A 487 -29.05 10.18 -3.78
C ASN A 487 -27.98 11.24 -3.50
N ARG A 488 -27.17 11.67 -4.49
CA ARG A 488 -26.20 12.77 -4.33
C ARG A 488 -26.53 13.99 -5.19
N ASN A 489 -27.52 14.77 -4.74
CA ASN A 489 -27.72 16.18 -5.13
C ASN A 489 -26.60 17.13 -4.60
N THR A 490 -25.36 16.64 -4.51
CA THR A 490 -24.19 17.47 -4.26
C THR A 490 -23.61 17.87 -5.60
N LYS A 491 -23.64 19.18 -5.93
CA LYS A 491 -23.06 19.75 -7.16
C LYS A 491 -21.63 19.21 -7.37
N ILE A 492 -21.46 18.31 -8.35
CA ILE A 492 -20.20 17.63 -8.67
C ILE A 492 -19.13 18.67 -9.04
N TRP A 493 -19.56 19.64 -9.85
CA TRP A 493 -18.92 20.91 -10.14
C TRP A 493 -19.97 22.01 -9.91
N GLU A 494 -19.54 23.19 -9.48
CA GLU A 494 -20.43 24.32 -9.20
C GLU A 494 -20.82 25.09 -10.48
N SER A 495 -21.23 24.39 -11.53
CA SER A 495 -21.62 24.98 -12.82
C SER A 495 -22.74 24.20 -13.48
N GLU A 496 -23.91 24.83 -13.63
CA GLU A 496 -25.04 24.26 -14.39
C GLU A 496 -24.70 24.12 -15.87
N GLU A 497 -23.94 25.06 -16.43
CA GLU A 497 -23.50 25.02 -17.82
C GLU A 497 -22.68 23.77 -18.15
N ILE A 498 -21.80 23.34 -17.23
CA ILE A 498 -21.02 22.11 -17.42
C ILE A 498 -21.92 20.88 -17.35
N THR A 499 -22.90 20.87 -16.46
CA THR A 499 -23.89 19.79 -16.39
C THR A 499 -24.68 19.67 -17.69
N ASP A 500 -25.11 20.80 -18.26
CA ASP A 500 -25.82 20.83 -19.54
C ASP A 500 -24.94 20.31 -20.69
N LYS A 501 -23.66 20.70 -20.72
CA LYS A 501 -22.70 20.19 -21.71
C LYS A 501 -22.45 18.70 -21.56
N VAL A 502 -22.34 18.17 -20.33
CA VAL A 502 -22.22 16.72 -20.11
C VAL A 502 -23.46 15.99 -20.64
N ASN A 503 -24.67 16.49 -20.37
CA ASN A 503 -25.89 15.91 -20.92
C ASN A 503 -25.90 15.95 -22.45
N GLN A 504 -25.46 17.06 -23.06
CA GLN A 504 -25.34 17.15 -24.52
C GLN A 504 -24.33 16.15 -25.10
N VAL A 505 -23.20 15.89 -24.43
CA VAL A 505 -22.27 14.83 -24.83
C VAL A 505 -22.99 13.48 -24.86
N LEU A 506 -23.75 13.16 -23.81
CA LEU A 506 -24.50 11.91 -23.74
C LEU A 506 -25.55 11.80 -24.84
N ASP A 507 -26.27 12.88 -25.13
CA ASP A 507 -27.29 12.90 -26.19
C ASP A 507 -26.66 12.77 -27.60
N LEU A 508 -25.47 13.35 -27.81
CA LEU A 508 -24.70 13.19 -29.05
C LEU A 508 -24.22 11.74 -29.23
N LEU A 509 -23.77 11.09 -28.15
CA LEU A 509 -23.38 9.68 -28.18
C LEU A 509 -24.59 8.76 -28.42
N ASP A 510 -25.74 9.06 -27.80
CA ASP A 510 -27.01 8.35 -28.07
C ASP A 510 -27.42 8.46 -29.55
N ALA A 511 -27.08 9.57 -30.21
CA ALA A 511 -27.30 9.80 -31.64
C ALA A 511 -26.21 9.22 -32.57
N GLY A 512 -25.11 8.68 -32.01
CA GLY A 512 -23.97 8.15 -32.77
C GLY A 512 -23.00 9.22 -33.31
N ASN A 513 -23.09 10.46 -32.84
CA ASN A 513 -22.25 11.59 -33.28
C ASN A 513 -20.94 11.68 -32.48
N ASN A 514 -20.09 10.66 -32.60
CA ASN A 514 -18.87 10.53 -31.79
C ASN A 514 -17.88 11.71 -31.91
N ASP A 515 -17.68 12.26 -33.11
CA ASP A 515 -16.74 13.37 -33.33
C ASP A 515 -17.20 14.68 -32.67
N GLU A 516 -18.51 14.95 -32.71
CA GLU A 516 -19.13 16.10 -32.06
C GLU A 516 -19.08 15.94 -30.53
N ALA A 517 -19.38 14.72 -30.05
CA ALA A 517 -19.29 14.37 -28.63
C ALA A 517 -17.86 14.55 -28.10
N LEU A 518 -16.84 14.10 -28.85
CA LEU A 518 -15.43 14.30 -28.51
C LEU A 518 -15.06 15.79 -28.44
N THR A 519 -15.49 16.57 -29.44
CA THR A 519 -15.26 18.02 -29.47
C THR A 519 -15.86 18.69 -28.23
N MET A 520 -17.07 18.30 -27.85
CA MET A 520 -17.75 18.84 -26.68
C MET A 520 -17.12 18.38 -25.36
N LEU A 521 -16.62 17.15 -25.30
CA LEU A 521 -15.87 16.62 -24.16
C LEU A 521 -14.59 17.44 -23.89
N HIS A 522 -13.86 17.79 -24.95
CA HIS A 522 -12.73 18.71 -24.85
C HIS A 522 -13.13 20.10 -24.34
N GLN A 523 -14.30 20.60 -24.76
CA GLN A 523 -14.81 21.87 -24.26
C GLN A 523 -15.16 21.81 -22.77
N ILE A 524 -15.77 20.71 -22.30
CA ILE A 524 -16.05 20.50 -20.86
C ILE A 524 -14.76 20.55 -20.03
N PHE A 525 -13.70 19.87 -20.48
CA PHE A 525 -12.42 19.86 -19.75
C PHE A 525 -11.74 21.23 -19.76
N ARG A 526 -11.90 22.01 -20.84
CA ARG A 526 -11.49 23.41 -20.87
C ARG A 526 -12.28 24.24 -19.85
N ASP A 527 -13.60 24.12 -19.80
CA ASP A 527 -14.43 24.91 -18.87
C ASP A 527 -14.15 24.55 -17.40
N LEU A 528 -13.92 23.27 -17.10
CA LEU A 528 -13.47 22.83 -15.77
C LEU A 528 -12.12 23.47 -15.38
N SER A 529 -11.22 23.66 -16.35
CA SER A 529 -9.95 24.36 -16.11
C SER A 529 -10.13 25.85 -15.79
N GLU A 530 -11.14 26.52 -16.36
CA GLU A 530 -11.48 27.91 -16.03
C GLU A 530 -11.98 28.02 -14.58
N ILE A 531 -12.81 27.08 -14.13
CA ILE A 531 -13.23 27.01 -12.72
C ILE A 531 -12.02 26.79 -11.82
N ALA A 532 -11.11 25.90 -12.19
CA ALA A 532 -9.90 25.66 -11.40
C ALA A 532 -9.01 26.91 -11.34
N GLU A 533 -8.90 27.66 -12.43
CA GLU A 533 -8.17 28.93 -12.47
C GLU A 533 -8.79 29.98 -11.54
N GLY A 534 -10.11 30.10 -11.49
CA GLY A 534 -10.79 31.00 -10.55
C GLY A 534 -10.52 30.66 -9.07
N ASN A 535 -10.05 29.43 -8.79
CA ASN A 535 -9.65 28.95 -7.46
C ASN A 535 -8.12 28.98 -7.23
N TRP A 536 -7.34 29.42 -8.22
CA TRP A 536 -5.92 29.78 -8.05
C TRP A 536 -5.77 31.04 -7.22
#